data_AF-A0A2V6PIS8-F1
#
_entry.id   AF-A0A2V6PIS8-F1
#
_cell.length_a   1.000
_cell.length_b   1.000
_cell.length_c   1.000
_cell.angle_alpha   90.00
_cell.angle_beta   90.00
_cell.angle_gamma   90.00
#
_symmetry.space_group_name_H-M   'P 1'
#
loop_
_entity.id
_entity.type
_entity.pdbx_description
1 polymer ?
#
loop_
_entity_poly.entity_id
_entity_poly.type
_entity_poly.pdbx_seq_one_letter_code
_entity_poly.pdbx_strand_id
1 'polypeptide(L)'
;MTTRHREILMSIFSPLVVLIAWEVVVRANLVDARFFPAPTSIVGTFWALIRSGDLASAVGVSLTRIGAGFLMGAVPALVLGLGLGLSRMVRAFANPIIYALYPVPKVAILPLVMLIFGLGEMSKYVIIAIAVFFLVLVNTIAGVVQIDPIYFDVARNFNASRRDFYLGVVLRGALPAIFTGLKLAMGVALIVLVTAEFVGARSGIGVMIYESWQVFAIERLFVGLVVVSFLGYVLSLLLDELERLVIPWQRDRR
;
A
#
# COMPACT_ATOMS: atom_id res chain seq x y z
N MET A 1 26.38 -14.19 24.51
CA MET A 1 25.98 -13.43 23.30
C MET A 1 24.46 -13.32 23.29
N THR A 2 23.97 -12.09 23.43
CA THR A 2 22.58 -11.72 23.76
C THR A 2 21.57 -12.26 22.74
N THR A 3 20.40 -12.72 23.21
CA THR A 3 19.24 -13.19 22.42
C THR A 3 18.94 -12.33 21.18
N ARG A 4 19.07 -11.00 21.28
CA ARG A 4 18.91 -10.04 20.17
C ARG A 4 19.87 -10.25 18.99
N HIS A 5 21.13 -10.62 19.25
CA HIS A 5 22.08 -10.92 18.18
C HIS A 5 21.73 -12.23 17.47
N ARG A 6 21.23 -13.22 18.21
CA ARG A 6 20.76 -14.50 17.66
C ARG A 6 19.52 -14.29 16.77
N GLU A 7 18.60 -13.43 17.19
CA GLU A 7 17.39 -13.07 16.42
C GLU A 7 17.73 -12.34 15.12
N ILE A 8 18.65 -11.36 15.15
CA ILE A 8 19.11 -10.65 13.94
C ILE A 8 19.82 -11.62 12.99
N LEU A 9 20.72 -12.46 13.53
CA LEU A 9 21.41 -13.48 12.74
C LEU A 9 20.42 -14.46 12.10
N MET A 10 19.41 -14.94 12.84
CA MET A 10 18.38 -15.84 12.32
C MET A 10 17.49 -15.16 11.28
N SER A 11 17.19 -13.87 11.44
CA SER A 11 16.39 -13.08 10.50
C SER A 11 17.08 -12.88 9.15
N ILE A 12 18.42 -12.80 9.14
CA ILE A 12 19.22 -12.69 7.92
C ILE A 12 19.55 -14.07 7.34
N PHE A 13 19.80 -15.05 8.21
CA PHE A 13 20.17 -16.41 7.81
C PHE A 13 19.04 -17.13 7.09
N SER A 14 17.78 -16.96 7.52
CA SER A 14 16.65 -17.65 6.90
C SER A 14 16.43 -17.31 5.42
N PRO A 15 16.39 -16.03 4.96
CA PRO A 15 16.27 -15.74 3.54
C PRO A 15 17.52 -16.17 2.75
N LEU A 16 18.71 -16.10 3.33
CA LEU A 16 19.94 -16.57 2.69
C LEU A 16 19.91 -18.08 2.40
N VAL A 17 19.47 -18.88 3.36
CA VAL A 17 19.34 -20.34 3.17
C VAL A 17 18.34 -20.65 2.05
N VAL A 18 17.22 -19.93 2.01
CA VAL A 18 16.22 -20.10 0.95
C VAL A 18 16.79 -19.74 -0.43
N LEU A 19 17.53 -18.64 -0.54
CA LEU A 19 18.16 -18.22 -1.80
C LEU A 19 19.23 -19.21 -2.26
N ILE A 20 20.08 -19.71 -1.34
CA ILE A 20 21.10 -20.71 -1.67
C ILE A 20 20.46 -22.02 -2.10
N ALA A 21 19.43 -22.49 -1.37
CA ALA A 21 18.72 -23.70 -1.73
C ALA A 21 18.07 -23.58 -3.11
N TRP A 22 17.42 -22.44 -3.41
CA TRP A 22 16.85 -22.17 -4.72
C TRP A 22 17.91 -22.19 -5.83
N GLU A 23 19.03 -21.50 -5.64
CA GLU A 23 20.16 -21.49 -6.58
C GLU A 23 20.69 -22.91 -6.86
N VAL A 24 20.89 -23.72 -5.81
CA VAL A 24 21.38 -25.10 -5.94
C VAL A 24 20.37 -25.97 -6.69
N VAL A 25 19.08 -25.87 -6.36
CA VAL A 25 18.01 -26.65 -7.03
C VAL A 25 17.95 -26.36 -8.53
N VAL A 26 18.07 -25.09 -8.92
CA VAL A 26 18.09 -24.69 -10.34
C VAL A 26 19.37 -25.17 -11.02
N ARG A 27 20.55 -24.95 -10.42
CA ARG A 27 21.82 -25.37 -11.01
C ARG A 27 21.99 -26.89 -11.09
N ALA A 28 21.34 -27.63 -10.20
CA ALA A 28 21.28 -29.09 -10.24
C ALA A 28 20.31 -29.63 -11.31
N ASN A 29 19.66 -28.77 -12.09
CA ASN A 29 18.63 -29.12 -13.09
C ASN A 29 17.45 -29.90 -12.51
N LEU A 30 17.16 -29.72 -11.21
CA LEU A 30 15.98 -30.31 -10.57
C LEU A 30 14.68 -29.57 -10.96
N VAL A 31 14.82 -28.34 -11.44
CA VAL A 31 13.74 -27.51 -11.99
C VAL A 31 14.19 -26.90 -13.31
N ASP A 32 13.24 -26.66 -14.21
CA ASP A 32 13.52 -26.05 -15.51
C ASP A 32 13.85 -24.56 -15.33
N ALA A 33 15.11 -24.20 -15.55
CA ALA A 33 15.63 -22.84 -15.42
C ALA A 33 14.93 -21.83 -16.34
N ARG A 34 14.22 -22.29 -17.39
CA ARG A 34 13.42 -21.42 -18.26
C ARG A 34 12.18 -20.87 -17.56
N PHE A 35 11.66 -21.55 -16.55
CA PHE A 35 10.50 -21.12 -15.77
C PHE A 35 10.89 -20.65 -14.35
N PHE A 36 11.99 -21.17 -13.81
CA PHE A 36 12.52 -20.80 -12.50
C PHE A 36 14.01 -20.44 -12.62
N PRO A 37 14.34 -19.22 -13.05
CA PRO A 37 15.73 -18.80 -13.21
C PRO A 37 16.43 -18.76 -11.86
N ALA A 38 17.75 -18.96 -11.90
CA ALA A 38 18.59 -18.89 -10.71
C ALA A 38 18.59 -17.46 -10.15
N PRO A 39 18.56 -17.26 -8.81
CA PRO A 39 18.72 -15.97 -8.16
C PRO A 39 19.84 -15.10 -8.73
N THR A 40 20.99 -15.71 -9.04
CA THR A 40 22.13 -15.00 -9.63
C THR A 40 21.83 -14.40 -11.01
N SER A 41 21.06 -15.08 -11.86
CA SER A 41 20.63 -14.56 -13.17
C SER A 41 19.67 -13.39 -13.02
N ILE A 42 18.73 -13.48 -12.06
CA ILE A 42 17.80 -12.38 -11.74
C ILE A 42 18.58 -11.13 -11.32
N VAL A 43 19.63 -11.28 -10.50
CA VAL A 43 20.53 -10.17 -10.10
C VAL A 43 21.28 -9.59 -11.30
N GLY A 44 21.76 -10.42 -12.22
CA GLY A 44 22.40 -9.97 -13.45
C GLY A 44 21.46 -9.12 -14.31
N THR A 45 20.24 -9.61 -14.53
CA THR A 45 19.20 -8.90 -15.28
C THR A 45 18.74 -7.63 -14.58
N PHE A 46 18.62 -7.64 -13.25
CA PHE A 46 18.35 -6.44 -12.45
C PHE A 46 19.40 -5.34 -12.68
N TRP A 47 20.69 -5.71 -12.64
CA TRP A 47 21.78 -4.76 -12.88
C TRP A 47 21.78 -4.20 -14.30
N ALA A 48 21.48 -5.03 -15.29
CA ALA A 48 21.35 -4.60 -16.68
C ALA A 48 20.22 -3.57 -16.85
N LEU A 49 19.04 -3.81 -16.25
CA LEU A 49 17.89 -2.90 -16.32
C LEU A 49 18.09 -1.59 -15.56
N ILE A 50 18.90 -1.60 -14.49
CA ILE A 50 19.34 -0.36 -13.84
C ILE A 50 20.22 0.45 -14.78
N ARG A 51 21.21 -0.19 -15.41
CA ARG A 51 22.15 0.50 -16.32
C ARG A 51 21.48 1.04 -17.57
N SER A 52 20.48 0.35 -18.11
CA SER A 52 19.72 0.83 -19.28
C SER A 52 18.78 2.00 -18.93
N GLY A 53 18.43 2.17 -17.65
CA GLY A 53 17.47 3.17 -17.18
C GLY A 53 16.00 2.73 -17.31
N ASP A 54 15.74 1.57 -17.92
CA ASP A 54 14.38 1.03 -18.09
C ASP A 54 13.71 0.80 -16.74
N LEU A 55 14.45 0.29 -15.76
CA LEU A 55 13.90 0.03 -14.43
C LEU A 55 13.54 1.35 -13.73
N ALA A 56 14.42 2.34 -13.80
CA ALA A 56 14.18 3.64 -13.17
C ALA A 56 12.96 4.34 -13.78
N SER A 57 12.82 4.27 -15.11
CA SER A 57 11.66 4.80 -15.82
C SER A 57 10.36 4.10 -15.40
N ALA A 58 10.34 2.77 -15.40
CA ALA A 58 9.17 1.99 -14.99
C ALA A 58 8.77 2.27 -13.53
N VAL A 59 9.75 2.28 -12.62
CA VAL A 59 9.52 2.59 -11.20
C VAL A 59 9.01 4.01 -11.01
N GLY A 60 9.60 4.99 -11.70
CA GLY A 60 9.18 6.39 -11.60
C GLY A 60 7.72 6.58 -11.97
N VAL A 61 7.27 5.99 -13.09
CA VAL A 61 5.87 6.07 -13.52
C VAL A 61 4.92 5.37 -12.54
N SER A 62 5.29 4.19 -12.05
CA SER A 62 4.46 3.49 -11.07
C SER A 62 4.38 4.27 -9.74
N LEU A 63 5.47 4.91 -9.30
CA LEU A 63 5.50 5.76 -8.11
C LEU A 63 4.62 7.00 -8.23
N THR A 64 4.60 7.67 -9.39
CA THR A 64 3.70 8.82 -9.60
C THR A 64 2.24 8.39 -9.58
N ARG A 65 1.90 7.26 -10.20
CA ARG A 65 0.55 6.69 -10.20
C ARG A 65 0.05 6.31 -8.82
N ILE A 66 0.84 5.57 -8.07
CA ILE A 66 0.45 5.19 -6.71
C ILE A 66 0.36 6.42 -5.80
N GLY A 67 1.31 7.36 -5.90
CA GLY A 67 1.26 8.60 -5.11
C GLY A 67 0.01 9.43 -5.39
N ALA A 68 -0.29 9.70 -6.66
CA ALA A 68 -1.47 10.46 -7.07
C ALA A 68 -2.76 9.74 -6.68
N GLY A 69 -2.90 8.46 -7.03
CA GLY A 69 -4.07 7.65 -6.68
C GLY A 69 -4.28 7.55 -5.17
N PHE A 70 -3.20 7.34 -4.41
CA PHE A 70 -3.25 7.24 -2.96
C PHE A 70 -3.73 8.54 -2.32
N LEU A 71 -3.20 9.70 -2.74
CA LEU A 71 -3.65 10.99 -2.21
C LEU A 71 -5.10 11.29 -2.59
N MET A 72 -5.49 11.03 -3.84
CA MET A 72 -6.87 11.22 -4.29
C MET A 72 -7.87 10.32 -3.55
N GLY A 73 -7.46 9.15 -3.06
CA GLY A 73 -8.30 8.27 -2.24
C GLY A 73 -8.27 8.63 -0.76
N ALA A 74 -7.07 8.80 -0.20
CA ALA A 74 -6.87 8.97 1.24
C ALA A 74 -7.40 10.31 1.74
N VAL A 75 -7.14 11.42 1.04
CA VAL A 75 -7.56 12.76 1.49
C VAL A 75 -9.08 12.85 1.66
N PRO A 76 -9.93 12.53 0.66
CA PRO A 76 -11.38 12.58 0.86
C PRO A 76 -11.87 11.53 1.87
N ALA A 77 -11.23 10.36 1.95
CA ALA A 77 -11.56 9.36 2.95
C ALA A 77 -11.31 9.83 4.39
N LEU A 78 -10.22 10.57 4.63
CA LEU A 78 -9.93 11.16 5.93
C LEU A 78 -10.97 12.23 6.29
N VAL A 79 -11.26 13.15 5.36
CA VAL A 79 -12.23 14.23 5.59
C VAL A 79 -13.62 13.66 5.89
N LEU A 80 -14.10 12.74 5.06
CA LEU A 80 -15.40 12.10 5.26
C LEU A 80 -15.40 11.19 6.48
N GLY A 81 -14.33 10.44 6.72
CA GLY A 81 -14.23 9.51 7.84
C GLY A 81 -14.27 10.21 9.18
N LEU A 82 -13.56 11.34 9.32
CA LEU A 82 -13.62 12.18 10.52
C LEU A 82 -15.02 12.74 10.74
N GLY A 83 -15.69 13.22 9.67
CA GLY A 83 -17.06 13.73 9.76
C GLY A 83 -18.08 12.66 10.14
N LEU A 84 -18.04 11.49 9.49
CA LEU A 84 -18.92 10.35 9.76
C LEU A 84 -18.66 9.73 11.13
N GLY A 85 -17.42 9.76 11.62
CA GLY A 85 -17.08 9.29 12.97
C GLY A 85 -17.80 10.07 14.06
N LEU A 86 -18.02 11.37 13.86
CA LEU A 86 -18.60 12.26 14.88
C LEU A 86 -20.12 12.21 14.98
N SER A 87 -20.82 11.94 13.87
CA SER A 87 -22.29 11.93 13.87
C SER A 87 -22.84 10.52 13.74
N ARG A 88 -23.49 10.04 14.81
CA ARG A 88 -24.18 8.74 14.81
C ARG A 88 -25.26 8.65 13.74
N MET A 89 -25.99 9.74 13.48
CA MET A 89 -27.07 9.78 12.50
C MET A 89 -26.55 9.73 11.06
N VAL A 90 -25.56 10.58 10.73
CA VAL A 90 -24.96 10.58 9.38
C VAL A 90 -24.27 9.24 9.11
N ARG A 91 -23.60 8.67 10.12
CA ARG A 91 -23.02 7.33 10.04
C ARG A 91 -24.06 6.24 9.83
N ALA A 92 -25.19 6.28 10.53
CA ALA A 92 -26.27 5.31 10.34
C ALA A 92 -26.83 5.33 8.91
N PHE A 93 -26.88 6.51 8.29
CA PHE A 93 -27.30 6.68 6.89
C PHE A 93 -26.23 6.21 5.89
N ALA A 94 -24.94 6.53 6.12
CA ALA A 94 -23.87 6.20 5.19
C ALA A 94 -23.38 4.75 5.28
N ASN A 95 -23.42 4.14 6.47
CA ASN A 95 -22.90 2.79 6.72
C ASN A 95 -23.45 1.72 5.76
N PRO A 96 -24.76 1.64 5.46
CA PRO A 96 -25.28 0.66 4.51
C PRO A 96 -24.61 0.73 3.14
N ILE A 97 -24.40 1.94 2.61
CA ILE A 97 -23.74 2.17 1.31
C ILE A 97 -22.26 1.79 1.39
N ILE A 98 -21.57 2.25 2.44
CA ILE A 98 -20.15 1.96 2.65
C ILE A 98 -19.93 0.46 2.73
N TYR A 99 -20.70 -0.26 3.54
CA TYR A 99 -20.55 -1.71 3.72
C TYR A 99 -21.04 -2.52 2.52
N ALA A 100 -21.97 -2.00 1.70
CA ALA A 100 -22.35 -2.65 0.45
C ALA A 100 -21.24 -2.56 -0.61
N LEU A 101 -20.54 -1.43 -0.69
CA LEU A 101 -19.47 -1.20 -1.67
C LEU A 101 -18.10 -1.72 -1.19
N TYR A 102 -17.89 -1.80 0.13
CA TYR A 102 -16.64 -2.25 0.72
C TYR A 102 -16.16 -3.65 0.26
N PRO A 103 -16.99 -4.70 0.15
CA PRO A 103 -16.52 -6.03 -0.26
C PRO A 103 -16.27 -6.15 -1.77
N VAL A 104 -16.72 -5.20 -2.59
CA VAL A 104 -16.58 -5.27 -4.05
C VAL A 104 -15.10 -5.33 -4.42
N PRO A 105 -14.65 -6.36 -5.18
CA PRO A 105 -13.26 -6.43 -5.63
C PRO A 105 -12.94 -5.24 -6.56
N LYS A 106 -12.05 -4.36 -6.12
CA LYS A 106 -11.74 -3.11 -6.86
C LYS A 106 -11.07 -3.42 -8.20
N VAL A 107 -10.29 -4.49 -8.26
CA VAL A 107 -9.72 -4.98 -9.51
C VAL A 107 -10.81 -5.37 -10.53
N ALA A 108 -11.93 -5.94 -10.08
CA ALA A 108 -12.99 -6.40 -10.99
C ALA A 108 -13.78 -5.25 -11.64
N ILE A 109 -13.79 -4.06 -11.03
CA ILE A 109 -14.43 -2.86 -11.61
C ILE A 109 -13.49 -2.07 -12.53
N LEU A 110 -12.23 -2.48 -12.70
CA LEU A 110 -11.26 -1.80 -13.55
C LEU A 110 -11.76 -1.56 -14.98
N PRO A 111 -12.40 -2.53 -15.69
CA PRO A 111 -12.93 -2.29 -17.03
C PRO A 111 -14.01 -1.20 -17.07
N LEU A 112 -14.85 -1.11 -16.04
CA LEU A 112 -15.86 -0.06 -15.93
C LEU A 112 -15.20 1.31 -15.72
N VAL A 113 -14.17 1.38 -14.87
CA VAL A 113 -13.40 2.61 -14.67
C VAL A 113 -12.70 3.04 -15.97
N MET A 114 -12.18 2.09 -16.75
CA MET A 114 -11.61 2.36 -18.07
C MET A 114 -12.65 2.82 -19.09
N LEU A 115 -13.87 2.30 -19.03
CA LEU A 115 -14.96 2.75 -19.88
C LEU A 115 -15.32 4.22 -19.62
N ILE A 116 -15.35 4.62 -18.34
CA ILE A 116 -15.75 5.97 -17.92
C ILE A 116 -14.62 6.99 -18.11
N PHE A 117 -13.39 6.66 -17.68
CA PHE A 117 -12.25 7.58 -17.65
C PHE A 117 -11.28 7.38 -18.83
N GLY A 118 -11.53 6.41 -19.68
CA GLY A 118 -10.68 6.03 -20.81
C GLY A 118 -9.46 5.19 -20.41
N LEU A 119 -8.67 4.81 -21.42
CA LEU A 119 -7.45 4.01 -21.27
C LEU A 119 -6.23 4.84 -20.82
N GLY A 120 -6.38 6.14 -20.56
CA GLY A 120 -5.29 7.02 -20.13
C GLY A 120 -4.83 6.80 -18.69
N GLU A 121 -4.11 7.78 -18.13
CA GLU A 121 -3.60 7.74 -16.74
C GLU A 121 -4.73 7.84 -15.70
N MET A 122 -5.80 8.58 -16.02
CA MET A 122 -6.90 8.83 -15.08
C MET A 122 -7.57 7.57 -14.57
N SER A 123 -7.76 6.54 -15.40
CA SER A 123 -8.36 5.28 -14.95
C SER A 123 -7.51 4.55 -13.91
N LYS A 124 -6.17 4.62 -14.04
CA LYS A 124 -5.23 4.04 -13.05
C LYS A 124 -5.28 4.82 -11.74
N TYR A 125 -5.27 6.16 -11.81
CA TYR A 125 -5.35 6.97 -10.60
C TYR A 125 -6.67 6.75 -9.86
N VAL A 126 -7.80 6.68 -10.58
CA VAL A 126 -9.13 6.49 -10.00
C VAL A 126 -9.28 5.10 -9.37
N ILE A 127 -8.82 4.04 -10.02
CA ILE A 127 -8.97 2.69 -9.44
C ILE A 127 -8.14 2.54 -8.15
N ILE A 128 -6.94 3.12 -8.11
CA ILE A 128 -6.11 3.18 -6.90
C ILE A 128 -6.82 4.00 -5.83
N ALA A 129 -7.36 5.18 -6.19
CA ALA A 129 -8.08 6.04 -5.28
C ALA A 129 -9.29 5.35 -4.65
N ILE A 130 -10.10 4.61 -5.43
CA ILE A 130 -11.24 3.84 -4.92
C ILE A 130 -10.77 2.77 -3.92
N ALA A 131 -9.70 2.04 -4.24
CA ALA A 131 -9.18 1.00 -3.36
C ALA A 131 -8.68 1.57 -2.02
N VAL A 132 -7.97 2.70 -2.07
CA VAL A 132 -7.45 3.40 -0.89
C VAL A 132 -8.58 4.03 -0.08
N PHE A 133 -9.54 4.67 -0.76
CA PHE A 133 -10.62 5.43 -0.14
C PHE A 133 -11.37 4.60 0.90
N PHE A 134 -11.85 3.41 0.53
CA PHE A 134 -12.66 2.60 1.44
C PHE A 134 -11.88 2.08 2.65
N LEU A 135 -10.62 1.69 2.47
CA LEU A 135 -9.78 1.21 3.58
C LEU A 135 -9.47 2.33 4.57
N VAL A 136 -9.11 3.51 4.08
CA VAL A 136 -8.84 4.68 4.91
C VAL A 136 -10.12 5.17 5.58
N LEU A 137 -11.24 5.22 4.85
CA LEU A 137 -12.52 5.72 5.36
C LEU A 137 -13.00 4.89 6.54
N VAL A 138 -13.07 3.57 6.39
CA VAL A 138 -13.59 2.67 7.42
C VAL A 138 -12.71 2.72 8.67
N ASN A 139 -11.38 2.70 8.51
CA ASN A 139 -10.46 2.79 9.65
C ASN A 139 -10.50 4.16 10.33
N THR A 140 -10.72 5.24 9.58
CA THR A 140 -10.88 6.59 10.16
C THR A 140 -12.16 6.68 10.98
N ILE A 141 -13.29 6.17 10.46
CA ILE A 141 -14.55 6.12 11.19
C ILE A 141 -14.39 5.31 12.47
N ALA A 142 -13.78 4.13 12.38
CA ALA A 142 -13.52 3.27 13.54
C ALA A 142 -12.65 3.99 14.58
N GLY A 143 -11.59 4.67 14.14
CA GLY A 143 -10.71 5.46 15.00
C GLY A 143 -11.44 6.51 15.81
N VAL A 144 -12.31 7.30 15.17
CA VAL A 144 -13.10 8.33 15.86
C VAL A 144 -14.10 7.72 16.84
N VAL A 145 -14.77 6.62 16.46
CA VAL A 145 -15.79 5.97 17.29
C VAL A 145 -15.18 5.28 18.52
N GLN A 146 -13.92 4.85 18.44
CA GLN A 146 -13.20 4.20 19.54
C GLN A 146 -12.56 5.17 20.54
N ILE A 147 -12.62 6.48 20.29
CA ILE A 147 -12.15 7.48 21.26
C ILE A 147 -13.01 7.38 22.53
N ASP A 148 -12.36 7.29 23.68
CA ASP A 148 -13.05 7.25 24.98
C ASP A 148 -13.95 8.51 25.14
N PRO A 149 -15.26 8.33 25.44
CA PRO A 149 -16.19 9.42 25.72
C PRO A 149 -15.64 10.49 26.68
N ILE A 150 -14.78 10.10 27.62
CA ILE A 150 -14.18 11.02 28.60
C ILE A 150 -13.42 12.17 27.93
N TYR A 151 -12.76 11.94 26.78
CA TYR A 151 -12.04 13.00 26.07
C TYR A 151 -12.98 14.04 25.49
N PHE A 152 -14.18 13.63 25.07
CA PHE A 152 -15.21 14.56 24.59
C PHE A 152 -15.82 15.37 25.74
N ASP A 153 -15.95 14.79 26.93
CA ASP A 153 -16.46 15.47 28.11
C ASP A 153 -15.44 16.47 28.66
N VAL A 154 -14.17 16.10 28.71
CA VAL A 154 -13.06 17.00 29.08
C VAL A 154 -13.02 18.19 28.12
N ALA A 155 -13.09 17.96 26.81
CA ALA A 155 -13.07 19.05 25.83
C ALA A 155 -14.24 20.04 26.02
N ARG A 156 -15.43 19.52 26.37
CA ARG A 156 -16.61 20.34 26.67
C ARG A 156 -16.44 21.13 27.97
N ASN A 157 -15.94 20.50 29.03
CA ASN A 157 -15.72 21.14 30.34
C ASN A 157 -14.68 22.26 30.29
N PHE A 158 -13.63 22.10 29.47
CA PHE A 158 -12.61 23.13 29.25
C PHE A 158 -13.00 24.14 28.16
N ASN A 159 -14.24 24.10 27.68
CA ASN A 159 -14.79 25.00 26.67
C ASN A 159 -13.89 25.10 25.42
N ALA A 160 -13.35 23.95 24.99
CA ALA A 160 -12.41 23.88 23.87
C ALA A 160 -13.03 24.49 22.61
N SER A 161 -12.25 25.30 21.89
CA SER A 161 -12.70 25.86 20.62
C SER A 161 -12.99 24.73 19.63
N ARG A 162 -13.81 24.99 18.60
CA ARG A 162 -14.09 23.99 17.55
C ARG A 162 -12.78 23.44 16.98
N ARG A 163 -11.80 24.32 16.73
CA ARG A 163 -10.49 23.92 16.19
C ARG A 163 -9.75 22.97 17.14
N ASP A 164 -9.72 23.28 18.43
CA ASP A 164 -9.03 22.46 19.43
C ASP A 164 -9.73 21.12 19.64
N PHE A 165 -11.05 21.11 19.57
CA PHE A 165 -11.83 19.88 19.59
C PHE A 165 -11.50 18.98 18.38
N TYR A 166 -11.62 19.50 17.16
CA TYR A 166 -11.38 18.72 15.95
C TYR A 166 -9.92 18.28 15.80
N LEU A 167 -8.96 19.19 15.94
CA LEU A 167 -7.54 18.88 15.73
C LEU A 167 -6.90 18.25 16.96
N GLY A 168 -7.28 18.66 18.16
CA GLY A 168 -6.65 18.26 19.41
C GLY A 168 -7.23 16.98 20.02
N VAL A 169 -8.51 16.70 19.80
CA VAL A 169 -9.18 15.51 20.37
C VAL A 169 -9.52 14.50 19.30
N VAL A 170 -10.33 14.90 18.31
CA VAL A 170 -10.87 13.97 17.32
C VAL A 170 -9.78 13.43 16.40
N LEU A 171 -9.03 14.32 15.74
CA LEU A 171 -7.98 13.92 14.82
C LEU A 171 -6.90 13.14 15.57
N ARG A 172 -6.35 13.70 16.66
CA ARG A 172 -5.29 13.05 17.44
C ARG A 172 -5.70 11.71 18.03
N GLY A 173 -6.93 11.58 18.51
CA GLY A 173 -7.46 10.31 19.02
C GLY A 173 -7.62 9.25 17.93
N ALA A 174 -7.98 9.66 16.70
CA ALA A 174 -8.17 8.75 15.58
C ALA A 174 -6.88 8.43 14.80
N LEU A 175 -5.78 9.19 14.98
CA LEU A 175 -4.53 9.03 14.23
C LEU A 175 -3.99 7.59 14.19
N PRO A 176 -3.94 6.82 15.29
CA PRO A 176 -3.43 5.44 15.25
C PRO A 176 -4.23 4.52 14.32
N ALA A 177 -5.56 4.65 14.34
CA ALA A 177 -6.44 3.89 13.46
C ALA A 177 -6.35 4.39 12.01
N ILE A 178 -6.23 5.71 11.80
CA ILE A 178 -5.99 6.31 10.49
C ILE A 178 -4.71 5.72 9.86
N PHE A 179 -3.60 5.68 10.59
CA PHE A 179 -2.35 5.11 10.10
C PHE A 179 -2.45 3.60 9.83
N THR A 180 -3.21 2.86 10.65
CA THR A 180 -3.55 1.47 10.36
C THR A 180 -4.26 1.35 9.00
N GLY A 181 -5.25 2.20 8.75
CA GLY A 181 -5.95 2.28 7.47
C GLY A 181 -5.05 2.65 6.30
N LEU A 182 -4.16 3.63 6.46
CA LEU A 182 -3.21 4.07 5.43
C LEU A 182 -2.23 2.95 5.04
N LYS A 183 -1.72 2.19 6.01
CA LYS A 183 -0.80 1.07 5.75
C LYS A 183 -1.47 -0.09 5.01
N LEU A 184 -2.68 -0.46 5.46
CA LEU A 184 -3.49 -1.46 4.76
C LEU A 184 -3.80 -1.01 3.33
N ALA A 185 -4.17 0.26 3.17
CA ALA A 185 -4.45 0.86 1.88
C ALA A 185 -3.23 0.89 0.95
N MET A 186 -2.02 1.12 1.48
CA MET A 186 -0.80 1.14 0.67
C MET A 186 -0.50 -0.23 0.05
N GLY A 187 -0.62 -1.30 0.83
CA GLY A 187 -0.46 -2.67 0.32
C GLY A 187 -1.45 -3.01 -0.79
N VAL A 188 -2.74 -2.68 -0.58
CA VAL A 188 -3.79 -2.90 -1.58
C VAL A 188 -3.60 -2.00 -2.82
N ALA A 189 -3.14 -0.76 -2.63
CA ALA A 189 -2.85 0.17 -3.71
C ALA A 189 -1.79 -0.37 -4.67
N LEU A 190 -0.74 -1.03 -4.15
CA LEU A 190 0.29 -1.66 -4.99
C LEU A 190 -0.27 -2.83 -5.82
N ILE A 191 -1.09 -3.68 -5.21
CA ILE A 191 -1.74 -4.81 -5.92
C ILE A 191 -2.62 -4.27 -7.06
N VAL A 192 -3.42 -3.25 -6.77
CA VAL A 192 -4.31 -2.62 -7.74
C VAL A 192 -3.53 -1.87 -8.82
N LEU A 193 -2.45 -1.16 -8.47
CA LEU A 193 -1.56 -0.48 -9.40
C LEU A 193 -1.00 -1.46 -10.43
N VAL A 194 -0.37 -2.55 -9.98
CA VAL A 194 0.25 -3.54 -10.87
C VAL A 194 -0.80 -4.12 -11.82
N THR A 195 -1.99 -4.42 -11.31
CA THR A 195 -3.08 -4.96 -12.13
C THR A 195 -3.63 -3.92 -13.12
N ALA A 196 -3.74 -2.65 -12.70
CA ALA A 196 -4.15 -1.56 -13.57
C ALA A 196 -3.13 -1.27 -14.68
N GLU A 197 -1.86 -1.56 -14.43
CA GLU A 197 -0.79 -1.44 -15.43
C GLU A 197 -0.76 -2.59 -16.43
N PHE A 198 -1.33 -3.76 -16.12
CA PHE A 198 -1.43 -4.87 -17.08
C PHE A 198 -2.34 -4.51 -18.27
N VAL A 199 -3.30 -3.62 -18.06
CA VAL A 199 -4.34 -3.32 -19.05
C VAL A 199 -4.26 -1.87 -19.46
N GLY A 200 -3.82 -1.62 -20.69
CA GLY A 200 -3.87 -0.28 -21.31
C GLY A 200 -2.92 0.76 -20.69
N ALA A 201 -1.88 0.36 -19.96
CA ALA A 201 -0.75 1.23 -19.65
C ALA A 201 0.37 1.05 -20.68
N ARG A 202 1.16 2.10 -20.91
CA ARG A 202 2.29 2.09 -21.88
C ARG A 202 3.67 1.97 -21.21
N SER A 203 3.70 2.08 -19.90
CA SER A 203 4.91 2.08 -19.07
C SER A 203 4.52 1.73 -17.64
N GLY A 204 5.48 1.41 -16.79
CA GLY A 204 5.26 1.00 -15.40
C GLY A 204 5.78 -0.39 -15.11
N ILE A 205 5.89 -0.73 -13.83
CA ILE A 205 6.43 -2.02 -13.39
C ILE A 205 5.48 -3.16 -13.78
N GLY A 206 4.16 -2.94 -13.69
CA GLY A 206 3.16 -3.91 -14.13
C GLY A 206 3.23 -4.17 -15.64
N VAL A 207 3.47 -3.14 -16.45
CA VAL A 207 3.72 -3.31 -17.90
C VAL A 207 4.96 -4.16 -18.12
N MET A 208 6.06 -3.87 -17.43
CA MET A 208 7.29 -4.65 -17.52
C MET A 208 7.06 -6.14 -17.15
N ILE A 209 6.31 -6.41 -16.08
CA ILE A 209 5.96 -7.79 -15.67
C ILE A 209 5.13 -8.47 -16.76
N TYR A 210 4.10 -7.79 -17.25
CA TYR A 210 3.16 -8.34 -18.22
C TYR A 210 3.82 -8.62 -19.58
N GLU A 211 4.59 -7.67 -20.11
CA GLU A 211 5.34 -7.86 -21.36
C GLU A 211 6.37 -8.98 -21.22
N SER A 212 7.09 -9.04 -20.10
CA SER A 212 8.07 -10.11 -19.83
C SER A 212 7.41 -11.48 -19.77
N TRP A 213 6.19 -11.57 -19.23
CA TRP A 213 5.38 -12.79 -19.23
C TRP A 213 5.00 -13.21 -20.65
N GLN A 214 4.54 -12.27 -21.50
CA GLN A 214 4.12 -12.56 -22.87
C GLN A 214 5.26 -13.10 -23.75
N VAL A 215 6.48 -12.59 -23.57
CA VAL A 215 7.65 -13.01 -24.36
C VAL A 215 8.51 -14.09 -23.67
N PHE A 216 8.03 -14.63 -22.54
CA PHE A 216 8.77 -15.59 -21.72
C PHE A 216 10.17 -15.11 -21.26
N ALA A 217 10.34 -13.81 -21.07
CA ALA A 217 11.54 -13.23 -20.45
C ALA A 217 11.45 -13.34 -18.92
N ILE A 218 11.51 -14.59 -18.42
CA ILE A 218 11.19 -14.90 -17.02
C ILE A 218 12.12 -14.19 -16.02
N GLU A 219 13.41 -14.03 -16.33
CA GLU A 219 14.32 -13.27 -15.46
C GLU A 219 13.84 -11.82 -15.24
N ARG A 220 13.43 -11.15 -16.32
CA ARG A 220 12.90 -9.77 -16.26
C ARG A 220 11.57 -9.69 -15.52
N LEU A 221 10.72 -10.72 -15.67
CA LEU A 221 9.48 -10.87 -14.90
C LEU A 221 9.78 -10.94 -13.40
N PHE A 222 10.72 -11.80 -12.98
CA PHE A 222 11.12 -11.94 -11.58
C PHE A 222 11.73 -10.65 -11.03
N VAL A 223 12.53 -9.92 -11.82
CA VAL A 223 13.02 -8.59 -11.45
C VAL A 223 11.84 -7.66 -11.13
N GLY A 224 10.80 -7.63 -11.98
CA GLY A 224 9.60 -6.85 -11.72
C GLY A 224 8.92 -7.21 -10.39
N LEU A 225 8.74 -8.49 -10.10
CA LEU A 225 8.14 -8.95 -8.83
C LEU A 225 8.97 -8.56 -7.60
N VAL A 226 10.29 -8.71 -7.67
CA VAL A 226 11.21 -8.30 -6.60
C VAL A 226 11.14 -6.79 -6.38
N VAL A 227 11.09 -6.01 -7.46
CA VAL A 227 11.01 -4.54 -7.39
C VAL A 227 9.68 -4.08 -6.79
N VAL A 228 8.54 -4.67 -7.17
CA VAL A 228 7.25 -4.37 -6.54
C VAL A 228 7.29 -4.68 -5.04
N SER A 229 7.85 -5.84 -4.67
CA SER A 229 7.96 -6.26 -3.26
C SER A 229 8.84 -5.30 -2.47
N PHE A 230 9.97 -4.90 -3.04
CA PHE A 230 10.88 -3.93 -2.43
C PHE A 230 10.24 -2.55 -2.28
N LEU A 231 9.53 -2.07 -3.31
CA LEU A 231 8.79 -0.81 -3.23
C LEU A 231 7.71 -0.85 -2.14
N GLY A 232 6.97 -1.94 -2.03
CA GLY A 232 5.99 -2.11 -0.95
C GLY A 232 6.62 -2.06 0.43
N TYR A 233 7.77 -2.70 0.61
CA TYR A 233 8.53 -2.62 1.84
C TYR A 233 9.00 -1.19 2.14
N VAL A 234 9.61 -0.51 1.18
CA VAL A 234 10.08 0.88 1.34
C VAL A 234 8.92 1.84 1.65
N LEU A 235 7.81 1.76 0.92
CA LEU A 235 6.63 2.59 1.17
C LEU A 235 6.03 2.33 2.55
N SER A 236 6.05 1.08 3.02
CA SER A 236 5.60 0.73 4.37
C SER A 236 6.51 1.33 5.44
N LEU A 237 7.83 1.24 5.26
CA LEU A 237 8.80 1.88 6.16
C LEU A 237 8.62 3.40 6.20
N LEU A 238 8.39 4.04 5.05
CA LEU A 238 8.12 5.48 4.99
C LEU A 238 6.84 5.84 5.78
N LEU A 239 5.79 5.03 5.68
CA LEU A 239 4.58 5.23 6.48
C LEU A 239 4.80 4.99 7.98
N ASP A 240 5.64 4.01 8.35
CA ASP A 240 6.01 3.77 9.74
C ASP A 240 6.79 4.95 10.34
N GLU A 241 7.74 5.52 9.59
CA GLU A 241 8.48 6.71 10.04
C GLU A 241 7.58 7.95 10.09
N LEU A 242 6.67 8.13 9.13
CA LEU A 242 5.65 9.17 9.20
C LEU A 242 4.74 9.00 10.41
N GLU A 243 4.33 7.77 10.74
CA GLU A 243 3.53 7.49 11.94
C GLU A 243 4.30 7.90 13.21
N ARG A 244 5.58 7.54 13.30
CA ARG A 244 6.44 7.88 14.44
C ARG A 244 6.59 9.39 14.63
N LEU A 245 6.70 10.14 13.53
CA LEU A 245 6.81 11.60 13.57
C LEU A 245 5.48 12.26 13.96
N VAL A 246 4.35 11.74 13.45
CA VAL A 246 3.02 12.34 13.66
C VAL A 246 2.39 11.92 15.00
N ILE A 247 2.74 10.75 15.54
CA ILE A 247 2.18 10.17 16.77
C ILE A 247 3.29 9.86 17.81
N PRO A 248 4.06 10.86 18.27
CA PRO A 248 5.16 10.63 19.22
C PRO A 248 4.69 10.09 20.58
N TRP A 249 3.44 10.39 20.99
CA TRP A 249 2.89 10.01 22.29
C TRP A 249 2.53 8.52 22.43
N GLN A 250 2.51 7.77 21.33
CA GLN A 250 2.19 6.34 21.38
C GLN A 250 3.43 5.46 21.64
N ARG A 251 4.62 6.07 21.78
CA ARG A 251 5.89 5.38 22.06
C ARG A 251 5.88 4.56 23.36
N ASP A 252 5.09 4.95 24.36
CA ASP A 252 5.15 4.34 25.70
C ASP A 252 4.31 3.07 25.87
N ARG A 253 3.68 2.56 24.80
CA ARG A 253 2.76 1.40 24.86
C ARG A 253 3.16 0.17 24.02
N ARG A 254 4.35 0.14 23.41
CA ARG A 254 4.87 -1.02 22.67
C ARG A 254 6.05 -1.67 23.37
#